data_AF-A0A973NKU0-F1
#
_entry.id   AF-A0A973NKU0-F1
#
_cell.length_a   1.000
_cell.length_b   1.000
_cell.length_c   1.000
_cell.angle_alpha   90.00
_cell.angle_beta   90.00
_cell.angle_gamma   90.00
#
_symmetry.space_group_name_H-M   'P 1'
#
loop_
_entity.id
_entity.type
_entity.pdbx_description
1 polymer ?
#
loop_
_entity_poly.entity_id
_entity_poly.type
_entity_poly.pdbx_seq_one_letter_code
_entity_poly.pdbx_strand_id
1 'polypeptide(L)'
;MERDCVDYYRERARAECEAALNASCAEARHAHAEMAEAYRLLVELHELRQRGALPRDKVTALADKLHERPDAEYGRPHTGSSAAAGVLVKL
;
A
#
# COMPACT_ATOMS: atom_id res chain seq x y z
N MET A 1 -8.13 -19.56 -11.93
CA MET A 1 -7.06 -19.07 -11.04
C MET A 1 -6.32 -17.85 -11.59
N GLU A 2 -5.74 -17.84 -12.80
CA GLU A 2 -4.97 -16.65 -13.26
C GLU A 2 -5.83 -15.43 -13.67
N ARG A 3 -7.05 -15.61 -14.20
CA ARG A 3 -7.95 -14.48 -14.55
C ARG A 3 -8.66 -13.87 -13.35
N ASP A 4 -9.12 -14.73 -12.44
CA ASP A 4 -9.87 -14.33 -11.24
C ASP A 4 -9.03 -13.39 -10.35
N CYS A 5 -7.71 -13.58 -10.31
CA CYS A 5 -6.79 -12.69 -9.59
C CYS A 5 -6.65 -11.30 -10.24
N VAL A 6 -6.77 -11.19 -11.56
CA VAL A 6 -6.56 -9.91 -12.29
C VAL A 6 -7.78 -9.01 -12.15
N ASP A 7 -8.97 -9.58 -12.25
CA ASP A 7 -10.20 -8.81 -12.07
C ASP A 7 -10.30 -8.32 -10.62
N TYR A 8 -9.87 -9.13 -9.63
CA TYR A 8 -9.68 -8.68 -8.26
C TYR A 8 -8.73 -7.46 -8.16
N TYR A 9 -7.56 -7.50 -8.81
CA TYR A 9 -6.64 -6.35 -8.77
C TYR A 9 -7.21 -5.10 -9.45
N ARG A 10 -7.98 -5.25 -10.53
CA ARG A 10 -8.67 -4.13 -11.19
C ARG A 10 -9.72 -3.50 -10.27
N GLU A 11 -10.51 -4.32 -9.59
CA GLU A 11 -11.50 -3.86 -8.62
C GLU A 11 -10.84 -3.15 -7.44
N ARG A 12 -9.76 -3.73 -6.88
CA ARG A 12 -9.01 -3.09 -5.79
C ARG A 12 -8.37 -1.77 -6.22
N ALA A 13 -7.80 -1.69 -7.42
CA ALA A 13 -7.26 -0.43 -7.94
C ALA A 13 -8.32 0.68 -8.01
N ARG A 14 -9.56 0.34 -8.41
CA ARG A 14 -10.69 1.29 -8.43
C ARG A 14 -11.09 1.72 -7.02
N ALA A 15 -11.25 0.75 -6.10
CA ALA A 15 -11.60 1.03 -4.72
C ALA A 15 -10.57 1.95 -4.03
N GLU A 16 -9.27 1.72 -4.26
CA GLU A 16 -8.22 2.60 -3.71
C GLU A 16 -8.24 3.99 -4.35
N CYS A 17 -8.56 4.13 -5.64
CA CYS A 17 -8.76 5.46 -6.25
C CYS A 17 -9.93 6.21 -5.60
N GLU A 18 -11.06 5.53 -5.39
CA GLU A 18 -12.22 6.12 -4.72
C GLU A 18 -11.90 6.50 -3.27
N ALA A 19 -11.16 5.66 -2.55
CA ALA A 19 -10.70 5.98 -1.20
C ALA A 19 -9.76 7.20 -1.18
N ALA A 20 -8.85 7.31 -2.15
CA ALA A 20 -7.97 8.47 -2.30
C ALA A 20 -8.76 9.77 -2.58
N LEU A 21 -9.85 9.70 -3.36
CA LEU A 21 -10.70 10.86 -3.63
C LEU A 21 -11.51 11.30 -2.40
N ASN A 22 -11.92 10.33 -1.56
CA ASN A 22 -12.75 10.59 -0.39
C ASN A 22 -11.96 10.79 0.91
N ALA A 23 -10.64 10.57 0.91
CA ALA A 23 -9.82 10.68 2.11
C ALA A 23 -9.69 12.12 2.61
N SER A 24 -9.99 12.30 3.90
CA SER A 24 -10.05 13.59 4.57
C SER A 24 -8.68 14.22 4.84
N CYS A 25 -7.60 13.42 4.92
CA CYS A 25 -6.24 13.90 5.14
C CYS A 25 -5.30 13.58 3.97
N ALA A 26 -4.26 14.42 3.81
CA ALA A 26 -3.31 14.30 2.70
C ALA A 26 -2.51 12.98 2.74
N GLU A 27 -2.19 12.52 3.94
CA GLU A 27 -1.46 11.27 4.17
C GLU A 27 -2.26 10.06 3.70
N ALA A 28 -3.54 9.96 4.06
CA ALA A 28 -4.41 8.89 3.58
C ALA A 28 -4.64 8.96 2.06
N ARG A 29 -4.79 10.18 1.49
CA ARG A 29 -4.88 10.34 0.03
C ARG A 29 -3.65 9.78 -0.67
N HIS A 30 -2.47 10.07 -0.14
CA HIS A 30 -1.22 9.58 -0.70
C HIS A 30 -1.12 8.05 -0.60
N ALA A 31 -1.39 7.49 0.58
CA ALA A 31 -1.35 6.04 0.79
C ALA A 31 -2.30 5.28 -0.15
N HIS A 32 -3.56 5.74 -0.29
CA HIS A 32 -4.51 5.13 -1.22
C HIS A 32 -4.09 5.28 -2.68
N ALA A 33 -3.47 6.41 -3.06
CA ALA A 33 -2.94 6.59 -4.42
C ALA A 33 -1.79 5.61 -4.72
N GLU A 34 -0.85 5.41 -3.79
CA GLU A 34 0.24 4.42 -3.94
C GLU A 34 -0.30 2.99 -4.07
N MET A 35 -1.31 2.64 -3.27
CA MET A 35 -1.94 1.32 -3.35
C MET A 35 -2.68 1.11 -4.69
N ALA A 36 -3.38 2.12 -5.18
CA ALA A 36 -4.01 2.08 -6.50
C ALA A 36 -2.98 1.86 -7.62
N GLU A 37 -1.83 2.53 -7.55
CA GLU A 37 -0.74 2.37 -8.50
C GLU A 37 -0.13 0.96 -8.44
N ALA A 38 0.12 0.43 -7.24
CA ALA A 38 0.62 -0.94 -7.07
C ALA A 38 -0.32 -1.98 -7.71
N TYR A 39 -1.64 -1.86 -7.50
CA TYR A 39 -2.59 -2.77 -8.14
C TYR A 39 -2.64 -2.61 -9.67
N ARG A 40 -2.49 -1.39 -10.21
CA ARG A 40 -2.40 -1.18 -11.66
C ARG A 40 -1.16 -1.85 -12.25
N LEU A 41 -0.01 -1.76 -11.59
CA LEU A 41 1.22 -2.42 -12.02
C LEU A 41 1.07 -3.94 -12.05
N LEU A 42 0.38 -4.54 -11.07
CA LEU A 42 0.08 -5.99 -11.09
C LEU A 42 -0.78 -6.40 -12.29
N VAL A 43 -1.76 -5.58 -12.66
CA VAL A 43 -2.58 -5.80 -13.87
C VAL A 43 -1.71 -5.68 -15.13
N GLU A 44 -0.87 -4.66 -15.22
CA GLU A 44 0.02 -4.44 -16.36
C GLU A 44 1.02 -5.60 -16.53
N LEU A 45 1.66 -6.05 -15.46
CA LEU A 45 2.57 -7.20 -15.48
C LEU A 45 1.87 -8.46 -15.97
N HIS A 46 0.62 -8.67 -15.53
CA HIS A 46 -0.18 -9.79 -16.01
C HIS A 46 -0.47 -9.69 -17.51
N GLU A 47 -0.87 -8.51 -18.00
CA GLU A 47 -1.15 -8.27 -19.41
C GLU A 47 0.11 -8.43 -20.29
N LEU A 48 1.26 -7.94 -19.84
CA LEU A 48 2.54 -8.12 -20.50
C LEU A 48 2.95 -9.59 -20.56
N ARG A 49 2.69 -10.36 -19.48
CA ARG A 49 2.91 -11.81 -19.48
C ARG A 49 2.00 -12.53 -20.48
N GLN A 50 0.72 -12.15 -20.57
CA GLN A 50 -0.19 -12.73 -21.56
C GLN A 50 0.25 -12.46 -23.00
N ARG A 51 0.84 -11.28 -23.26
CA ARG A 51 1.37 -10.91 -24.58
C ARG A 51 2.69 -11.60 -24.93
N GLY A 52 3.25 -12.43 -24.04
CA GLY A 52 4.55 -13.07 -24.23
C GLY A 52 5.74 -12.09 -24.15
N ALA A 53 5.50 -10.86 -23.67
CA ALA A 53 6.52 -9.80 -23.58
C ALA A 53 7.41 -9.92 -22.33
N LEU A 54 7.02 -10.77 -21.36
CA LEU A 54 7.78 -11.05 -20.14
C LEU A 54 8.02 -12.56 -19.98
N PRO A 55 9.27 -13.00 -19.74
CA PRO A 55 9.56 -14.37 -19.32
C PRO A 55 8.84 -14.68 -18.01
N ARG A 56 8.28 -15.90 -17.91
CA ARG A 56 7.43 -16.35 -16.79
C ARG A 56 8.07 -16.15 -15.42
N ASP A 57 9.40 -16.22 -15.35
CA ASP A 57 10.20 -16.26 -14.12
C ASP A 57 10.46 -14.89 -13.50
N LYS A 58 10.15 -13.78 -14.20
CA LYS A 58 10.38 -12.42 -13.69
C LYS A 58 9.17 -11.78 -13.01
N VAL A 59 7.97 -12.32 -13.21
CA VAL A 59 6.71 -11.70 -12.74
C VAL A 59 6.36 -12.07 -11.29
N THR A 60 6.74 -13.26 -10.84
CA THR A 60 6.49 -13.74 -9.47
C THR A 60 7.22 -12.90 -8.42
N ALA A 61 8.46 -12.50 -8.68
CA ALA A 61 9.30 -11.77 -7.72
C ALA A 61 8.76 -10.39 -7.30
N LEU A 62 7.92 -9.74 -8.10
CA LEU A 62 7.30 -8.44 -7.76
C LEU A 62 6.00 -8.61 -6.98
N ALA A 63 5.20 -9.62 -7.31
CA ALA A 63 3.98 -9.94 -6.58
C ALA A 63 4.29 -10.46 -5.17
N ASP A 64 5.31 -11.31 -5.04
CA ASP A 64 5.75 -11.85 -3.74
C ASP A 64 6.28 -10.74 -2.84
N LYS A 65 7.05 -9.78 -3.38
CA LYS A 65 7.51 -8.60 -2.62
C LYS A 65 6.39 -7.67 -2.17
N LEU A 66 5.27 -7.61 -2.90
CA LEU A 66 4.10 -6.83 -2.49
C LEU A 66 3.32 -7.55 -1.38
N HIS A 67 3.28 -8.89 -1.42
CA HIS A 67 2.66 -9.74 -0.40
C HIS A 67 3.49 -9.80 0.90
N GLU A 68 4.81 -9.66 0.78
CA GLU A 68 5.76 -9.62 1.89
C GLU A 68 5.91 -8.24 2.55
N ARG A 69 5.18 -7.21 2.09
CA ARG A 69 5.19 -5.91 2.77
C ARG A 69 4.57 -6.12 4.16
N PRO A 70 5.35 -6.08 5.26
CA PRO A 70 4.78 -6.17 6.59
C PRO A 70 3.81 -5.00 6.74
N ASP A 71 2.70 -5.24 7.45
CA ASP A 71 1.70 -4.24 7.79
C ASP A 71 2.42 -2.92 8.11
N ALA A 72 2.34 -1.97 7.17
CA ALA A 72 2.94 -0.68 7.36
C ALA A 72 2.17 -0.06 8.52
N GLU A 73 2.83 -0.07 9.67
CA GLU A 73 2.42 0.48 10.95
C GLU A 73 2.00 1.94 10.74
N TYR A 74 0.75 2.16 10.39
CA TYR A 74 0.08 3.45 10.56
C TYR A 74 -0.35 3.57 12.02
N GLY A 75 0.64 3.48 12.91
CA GLY A 75 0.54 3.78 14.33
C GLY A 75 0.76 5.27 14.54
N ARG A 76 -0.34 6.02 14.47
CA ARG A 76 -0.59 7.35 15.06
C ARG A 76 0.56 7.93 15.93
N PRO A 77 1.02 9.17 15.70
CA PRO A 77 1.86 9.87 16.67
C PRO A 77 1.02 10.18 17.92
N HIS A 78 1.29 9.49 19.03
CA HIS A 78 0.80 9.92 20.33
C HIS A 78 1.55 11.18 20.74
N THR A 79 0.91 12.32 20.52
CA THR A 79 1.24 13.58 21.18
C THR A 79 1.00 13.43 22.68
N GLY A 80 2.05 13.04 23.41
CA GLY A 80 2.08 13.11 24.86
C GLY A 80 2.43 14.52 25.34
N SER A 81 1.44 15.42 25.39
CA SER A 81 1.51 16.63 26.22
C SER A 81 0.66 16.41 27.47
N SER A 82 1.32 16.32 28.64
CA SER A 82 0.97 17.06 29.87
C SER A 82 1.45 16.35 31.15
N ALA A 83 2.40 17.01 31.82
CA ALA A 83 2.61 17.15 33.26
C ALA A 83 2.42 15.96 34.22
N ALA A 84 3.52 15.51 34.82
CA ALA A 84 3.58 15.20 36.26
C ALA A 84 5.02 15.36 36.81
N ALA A 85 5.14 16.33 37.73
CA ALA A 85 6.07 16.49 38.85
C ALA A 85 7.40 15.71 38.90
N GLY A 86 8.51 16.44 39.06
CA GLY A 86 9.78 15.89 39.52
C GLY A 86 10.89 16.95 39.60
N VAL A 87 10.84 17.82 40.61
CA VAL A 87 11.97 18.68 40.99
C VAL A 87 13.13 17.79 41.45
N LEU A 88 14.31 17.94 40.84
CA LEU A 88 15.56 17.42 41.42
C LEU A 88 16.63 18.52 41.41
N VAL A 89 16.77 19.14 42.58
CA VAL A 89 17.92 19.97 42.97
C VAL A 89 19.14 19.07 43.06
N LYS A 90 20.23 19.44 42.38
CA LYS A 90 21.56 18.89 42.64
C LYS A 90 22.25 19.77 43.69
N LEU A 91 22.59 19.15 44.82
CA LEU A 91 23.62 19.61 45.76
C LEU A 91 25.01 19.43 45.12
#